data_AF-A0AAW9IK95-F1
#
_entry.id   AF-A0AAW9IK95-F1
#
_cell.length_a   1.000
_cell.length_b   1.000
_cell.length_c   1.000
_cell.angle_alpha   90.00
_cell.angle_beta   90.00
_cell.angle_gamma   90.00
#
_symmetry.space_group_name_H-M   'P 1'
#
loop_
_entity.id
_entity.type
_entity.pdbx_description
1 polymer ?
#
loop_
_entity_poly.entity_id
_entity_poly.type
_entity_poly.pdbx_seq_one_letter_code
_entity_poly.pdbx_strand_id
1 'polypeptide(L)'
;MFKQLQKIGKSFMLPIAILPAAGLLLGIGGALSNPNTVQAYPFLNISWLQGIFSIMSSAGEVVFANLALIMCIGLSVGLAKKDKGTAGLAGAVAIIVMNASLKGMITASNPAVKS
;
A
#
# COMPACT_ATOMS: atom_id res chain seq x y z
N MET A 1 10.76 27.85 -8.31
CA MET A 1 9.78 26.79 -8.66
C MET A 1 10.42 25.46 -9.04
N PHE A 2 11.36 25.40 -10.01
CA PHE A 2 11.95 24.12 -10.46
C PHE A 2 12.55 23.25 -9.33
N LYS A 3 13.28 23.86 -8.37
CA LYS A 3 13.84 23.14 -7.22
C LYS A 3 12.79 22.47 -6.31
N GLN A 4 11.59 23.04 -6.17
CA GLN A 4 10.54 22.44 -5.33
C GLN A 4 9.87 21.25 -6.04
N LEU A 5 9.60 21.38 -7.33
CA LEU A 5 9.06 20.29 -8.14
C LEU A 5 10.02 19.09 -8.21
N GLN A 6 11.33 19.36 -8.32
CA GLN A 6 12.36 18.33 -8.28
C GLN A 6 12.45 17.65 -6.89
N LYS A 7 12.18 18.39 -5.81
CA LYS A 7 12.14 17.85 -4.44
C LYS A 7 10.92 16.94 -4.23
N ILE A 8 9.77 17.30 -4.80
CA ILE A 8 8.57 16.46 -4.81
C ILE A 8 8.85 15.15 -5.56
N GLY A 9 9.45 15.21 -6.74
CA GLY A 9 9.85 14.01 -7.49
C GLY A 9 10.78 13.09 -6.68
N LYS A 10 11.74 13.66 -5.94
CA LYS A 10 12.61 12.89 -5.04
C LYS A 10 11.89 12.29 -3.84
N SER A 11 10.84 12.91 -3.29
CA SER A 11 10.09 12.33 -2.16
C SER A 11 9.26 11.11 -2.55
N PHE A 12 8.78 11.06 -3.80
CA PHE A 12 8.11 9.87 -4.34
C PHE A 12 9.04 8.67 -4.52
N MET A 13 10.36 8.87 -4.47
CA MET A 13 11.32 7.79 -4.65
C MET A 13 11.30 6.79 -3.49
N LEU A 14 10.99 7.23 -2.26
CA LEU A 14 10.96 6.37 -1.08
C LEU A 14 9.82 5.32 -1.15
N PRO A 15 8.56 5.71 -1.44
CA PRO A 15 7.48 4.74 -1.59
C PRO A 15 7.61 3.87 -2.84
N ILE A 16 8.08 4.43 -3.96
CA ILE A 16 8.25 3.69 -5.22
C ILE A 16 9.28 2.57 -5.06
N ALA A 17 10.29 2.73 -4.21
CA ALA A 17 11.30 1.69 -3.98
C ALA A 17 10.74 0.41 -3.32
N ILE A 18 9.61 0.50 -2.60
CA ILE A 18 9.00 -0.65 -1.89
C ILE A 18 8.04 -1.42 -2.81
N LEU A 19 7.51 -0.75 -3.84
CA LEU A 19 6.51 -1.30 -4.75
C LEU A 19 6.97 -2.53 -5.55
N PRO A 20 8.22 -2.60 -6.07
CA PRO A 20 8.72 -3.77 -6.79
C PRO A 20 8.79 -5.02 -5.90
N ALA A 21 9.26 -4.88 -4.67
CA ALA A 21 9.34 -6.00 -3.73
C ALA A 21 7.94 -6.52 -3.40
N ALA A 22 6.99 -5.62 -3.11
CA ALA A 22 5.59 -6.00 -2.88
C ALA A 22 4.95 -6.65 -4.11
N GLY A 23 5.23 -6.13 -5.31
CA GLY A 23 4.74 -6.69 -6.58
C GLY A 23 5.28 -8.09 -6.86
N LEU A 24 6.55 -8.35 -6.58
CA LEU A 24 7.14 -9.69 -6.69
C LEU A 24 6.54 -10.66 -5.68
N LEU A 25 6.35 -10.25 -4.42
CA LEU A 25 5.73 -11.07 -3.38
C LEU A 25 4.29 -11.45 -3.75
N LEU A 26 3.48 -10.47 -4.18
CA LEU A 26 2.10 -10.68 -4.62
C LEU A 26 2.03 -11.52 -5.90
N GLY A 27 2.88 -11.23 -6.88
CA GLY A 27 2.90 -11.92 -8.17
C GLY A 27 3.32 -13.37 -8.04
N ILE A 28 4.44 -13.64 -7.37
CA ILE A 28 4.95 -15.00 -7.19
C ILE A 28 4.03 -15.78 -6.24
N GLY A 29 3.58 -15.17 -5.15
CA GLY A 29 2.67 -15.79 -4.19
C GLY A 29 1.33 -16.17 -4.82
N GLY A 30 0.71 -15.23 -5.55
CA GLY A 30 -0.56 -15.45 -6.22
C GLY A 30 -0.48 -16.38 -7.43
N ALA A 31 0.61 -16.33 -8.21
CA ALA A 31 0.79 -17.21 -9.36
C ALA A 31 1.05 -18.66 -8.94
N LEU A 32 1.79 -18.90 -7.86
CA LEU A 32 2.08 -20.25 -7.36
C LEU A 32 0.96 -20.81 -6.47
N SER A 33 0.13 -19.96 -5.86
CA SER A 33 -1.02 -20.40 -5.05
C SER A 33 -2.30 -20.65 -5.86
N ASN A 34 -2.33 -20.38 -7.16
CA ASN A 34 -3.54 -20.50 -7.97
C ASN A 34 -3.88 -21.97 -8.28
N PRO A 35 -5.16 -22.38 -8.18
CA PRO A 35 -5.59 -23.76 -8.42
C PRO A 35 -5.25 -24.29 -9.83
N ASN A 36 -5.11 -23.41 -10.83
CA ASN A 36 -4.69 -23.81 -12.19
C ASN A 36 -3.20 -24.17 -12.27
N THR A 37 -2.35 -23.50 -11.49
CA THR A 37 -0.89 -23.76 -11.45
C THR A 37 -0.57 -24.98 -10.61
N VAL A 38 -1.33 -25.23 -9.54
CA VAL A 38 -1.23 -26.47 -8.75
C VAL A 38 -1.65 -27.69 -9.56
N GLN A 39 -2.61 -27.54 -10.48
CA GLN A 39 -3.01 -28.60 -11.42
C GLN A 39 -1.99 -28.80 -12.54
N ALA A 40 -1.36 -27.74 -13.04
CA ALA A 40 -0.31 -27.84 -14.06
C ALA A 40 1.02 -28.38 -13.51
N TYR A 41 1.33 -28.13 -12.24
CA TYR A 41 2.55 -28.59 -11.57
C TYR A 41 2.24 -29.32 -10.25
N PRO A 42 2.02 -30.65 -10.32
CA PRO A 42 1.64 -31.47 -9.15
C PRO A 42 2.72 -31.55 -8.05
N PHE A 43 3.97 -31.15 -8.30
CA PHE A 43 5.00 -31.04 -7.26
C PHE A 43 4.79 -29.86 -6.30
N LEU A 44 3.96 -28.87 -6.67
CA LEU A 44 3.59 -27.75 -5.80
C LEU A 44 2.46 -28.09 -4.84
N ASN A 45 1.81 -29.26 -5.00
CA ASN A 45 0.70 -29.73 -4.17
C ASN A 45 1.17 -30.25 -2.80
N ILE A 46 1.95 -29.43 -2.09
CA ILE A 46 2.38 -29.68 -0.72
C ILE A 46 1.72 -28.60 0.13
N SER A 47 0.84 -29.01 1.06
CA SER A 47 0.04 -28.08 1.88
C SER A 47 0.86 -27.02 2.60
N TRP A 48 2.08 -27.35 3.02
CA TRP A 48 3.04 -26.40 3.62
C TRP A 48 3.53 -25.33 2.62
N LEU A 49 3.85 -25.73 1.38
CA LEU A 49 4.38 -24.83 0.35
C LEU A 49 3.29 -23.87 -0.15
N GLN A 50 2.06 -24.37 -0.30
CA GLN A 50 0.88 -23.57 -0.60
C GLN A 50 0.62 -22.51 0.49
N GLY A 51 0.81 -22.89 1.76
CA GLY A 51 0.72 -21.97 2.90
C GLY A 51 1.71 -20.83 2.81
N ILE A 52 2.98 -21.11 2.48
CA ILE A 52 4.01 -20.08 2.28
C ILE A 52 3.65 -19.14 1.14
N PHE A 53 3.20 -19.66 -0.02
CA PHE A 53 2.82 -18.82 -1.15
C PHE A 53 1.60 -17.94 -0.85
N SER A 54 0.63 -18.46 -0.09
CA SER A 54 -0.52 -17.68 0.37
C SER A 54 -0.10 -16.56 1.33
N ILE A 55 0.82 -16.84 2.26
CA ILE A 55 1.38 -15.83 3.17
C ILE A 55 2.14 -14.77 2.38
N MET A 56 2.93 -15.19 1.39
CA MET A 56 3.71 -14.28 0.53
C MET A 56 2.82 -13.37 -0.31
N SER A 57 1.72 -13.93 -0.86
CA SER A 57 0.71 -13.17 -1.58
C SER A 57 0.04 -12.13 -0.68
N SER A 58 -0.42 -12.55 0.51
CA SER A 58 -1.07 -11.68 1.48
C SER A 58 -0.13 -10.57 1.98
N ALA A 59 1.15 -10.87 2.19
CA ALA A 59 2.15 -9.88 2.56
C ALA A 59 2.33 -8.81 1.47
N GLY A 60 2.35 -9.20 0.19
CA GLY A 60 2.39 -8.27 -0.94
C GLY A 60 1.11 -7.42 -1.02
N GLU A 61 -0.05 -8.06 -0.89
CA GLU A 61 -1.38 -7.42 -0.95
C GLU A 61 -1.53 -6.29 0.08
N VAL A 62 -1.15 -6.54 1.34
CA VAL A 62 -1.27 -5.55 2.43
C VAL A 62 -0.52 -4.25 2.11
N VAL A 63 0.62 -4.34 1.43
CA VAL A 63 1.39 -3.16 1.00
C VAL A 63 0.63 -2.35 -0.05
N PHE A 64 0.00 -3.00 -1.02
CA PHE A 64 -0.83 -2.33 -2.03
C PHE A 64 -2.13 -1.78 -1.44
N ALA A 65 -2.78 -2.51 -0.53
CA ALA A 65 -4.00 -2.08 0.15
C ALA A 65 -3.79 -0.81 0.98
N ASN A 66 -2.59 -0.65 1.58
CA ASN A 66 -2.21 0.52 2.39
C ASN A 66 -1.31 1.51 1.65
N LEU A 67 -1.23 1.40 0.32
CA LEU A 67 -0.30 2.20 -0.49
C LEU A 67 -0.50 3.70 -0.32
N ALA A 68 -1.76 4.15 -0.21
CA ALA A 68 -2.08 5.56 0.03
C ALA A 68 -1.46 6.09 1.33
N LEU A 69 -1.48 5.28 2.40
CA LEU A 69 -0.91 5.63 3.69
C LEU A 69 0.62 5.65 3.63
N ILE A 70 1.24 4.63 3.04
CA ILE A 70 2.70 4.55 2.85
C ILE A 70 3.21 5.73 2.00
N MET A 71 2.49 6.07 0.94
CA MET A 71 2.77 7.24 0.09
C MET A 71 2.65 8.54 0.87
N CYS A 72 1.61 8.72 1.67
CA CYS A 72 1.43 9.94 2.45
C CYS A 72 2.57 10.16 3.45
N ILE A 73 2.97 9.10 4.16
CA ILE A 73 4.11 9.15 5.09
C ILE A 73 5.42 9.45 4.35
N GLY A 74 5.70 8.72 3.26
CA GLY A 74 6.92 8.90 2.49
C GLY A 74 7.04 10.29 1.86
N LEU A 75 5.92 10.85 1.38
CA LEU A 75 5.86 12.23 0.88
C LEU A 75 6.11 13.25 1.97
N SER A 76 5.43 13.15 3.11
CA SER A 76 5.61 14.09 4.22
C SER A 76 7.05 14.08 4.75
N VAL A 77 7.65 12.89 4.88
CA VAL A 77 9.05 12.73 5.28
C VAL A 77 10.01 13.27 4.23
N GLY A 78 9.77 13.01 2.94
CA GLY A 78 10.65 13.43 1.85
C GLY A 78 10.60 14.93 1.56
N LEU A 79 9.46 15.57 1.81
CA LEU A 79 9.29 17.02 1.65
C LEU A 79 9.80 17.81 2.85
N ALA A 80 9.78 17.22 4.06
CA ALA A 80 10.25 17.85 5.28
C ALA A 80 11.71 18.34 5.17
N LYS A 81 11.97 19.51 5.78
CA LYS A 81 13.32 20.09 5.89
C LYS A 81 13.95 19.84 7.26
N LYS A 82 13.13 19.83 8.31
CA LYS A 82 13.45 19.53 9.70
C LYS A 82 12.40 18.59 10.27
N ASP A 83 12.74 17.86 11.33
CA ASP A 83 11.83 17.01 12.10
C ASP A 83 11.02 16.02 11.23
N LYS A 84 11.76 15.16 10.51
CA LYS A 84 11.17 14.15 9.61
C LYS A 84 10.18 13.21 10.30
N GLY A 85 10.39 12.91 11.59
CA GLY A 85 9.51 12.04 12.36
C GLY A 85 8.11 12.64 12.57
N THR A 86 8.03 13.90 13.02
CA THR A 86 6.76 14.61 13.18
C THR A 86 6.08 14.87 11.84
N ALA A 87 6.84 15.13 10.77
CA ALA A 87 6.27 15.25 9.44
C ALA A 87 5.62 13.94 8.96
N GLY A 88 6.27 12.79 9.19
CA GLY A 88 5.70 11.47 8.88
C GLY A 88 4.42 11.19 9.67
N LEU A 89 4.43 11.48 10.98
CA LEU A 89 3.26 11.32 11.84
C LEU A 89 2.10 12.24 11.41
N ALA A 90 2.40 13.49 11.06
CA ALA A 90 1.41 14.43 10.54
C ALA A 90 0.80 13.94 9.21
N GLY A 91 1.61 13.35 8.31
CA GLY A 91 1.11 12.72 7.09
C GLY A 91 0.15 11.55 7.37
N ALA A 92 0.52 10.66 8.30
CA ALA A 92 -0.34 9.55 8.70
C ALA A 92 -1.67 10.03 9.31
N VAL A 93 -1.64 11.06 10.15
CA VAL A 93 -2.87 11.63 10.72
C VAL A 93 -3.71 12.32 9.64
N ALA A 94 -3.08 13.05 8.72
CA ALA A 94 -3.79 13.76 7.65
C ALA A 94 -4.63 12.83 6.77
N ILE A 95 -4.09 11.67 6.36
CA ILE A 95 -4.85 10.72 5.53
C ILE A 95 -6.03 10.10 6.32
N ILE A 96 -5.86 9.85 7.62
CA ILE A 96 -6.92 9.31 8.49
C ILE A 96 -8.05 10.34 8.66
N VAL A 97 -7.71 11.60 8.97
CA VAL A 97 -8.67 12.70 9.12
C VAL A 97 -9.38 12.98 7.81
N MET A 98 -8.67 12.96 6.69
CA MET A 98 -9.24 13.12 5.35
C MET A 98 -10.27 12.02 5.05
N ASN A 99 -9.93 10.76 5.32
CA ASN A 99 -10.85 9.64 5.13
C ASN A 99 -12.09 9.74 6.04
N ALA A 100 -11.94 10.17 7.30
CA ALA A 100 -13.06 10.39 8.21
C ALA A 100 -13.98 11.53 7.74
N SER A 101 -13.38 12.62 7.27
CA SER A 101 -14.09 13.79 6.74
C SER A 101 -14.88 13.44 5.47
N LEU A 102 -14.26 12.67 4.57
CA LEU A 102 -14.92 12.17 3.36
C LEU A 102 -16.11 11.26 3.70
N LYS A 103 -15.94 10.33 4.65
CA LYS A 103 -17.05 9.49 5.13
C LYS A 103 -18.19 10.33 5.69
N GLY A 104 -17.89 11.31 6.55
CA GLY A 104 -18.90 12.22 7.10
C GLY A 104 -19.61 13.05 6.02
N MET A 105 -18.87 13.52 5.02
CA MET A 105 -19.44 14.25 3.89
C MET A 105 -20.36 13.38 3.04
N ILE A 106 -19.99 12.13 2.75
CA ILE A 106 -20.82 11.17 2.01
C ILE A 106 -22.13 10.88 2.77
N THR A 107 -22.06 10.71 4.10
CA THR A 107 -23.26 10.52 4.93
C THR A 107 -24.14 11.77 4.95
N ALA A 108 -23.55 12.97 4.96
CA ALA A 108 -24.28 14.23 4.95
C ALA A 108 -24.92 14.56 3.58
N SER A 109 -24.28 14.17 2.47
CA SER A 109 -24.76 14.44 1.12
C SER A 109 -25.75 13.40 0.60
N ASN A 110 -25.73 12.17 1.13
CA ASN A 110 -26.69 11.12 0.77
C ASN A 110 -27.40 10.55 2.01
N PRO A 111 -28.50 11.18 2.50
CA PRO A 111 -29.22 10.75 3.70
C PRO A 111 -29.93 9.38 3.55
N ALA A 112 -29.90 8.75 2.37
CA ALA A 112 -30.50 7.45 2.09
C ALA A 112 -29.61 6.24 2.43
N VAL A 113 -28.34 6.43 2.84
CA VAL A 113 -27.43 5.32 3.25
C VAL A 113 -27.44 5.14 4.77
N LYS A 114 -28.63 5.17 5.36
CA LYS A 114 -28.90 4.65 6.71
C LYS A 114 -29.89 3.49 6.57
N SER A 115 -29.41 2.35 6.09
CA SER A 115 -30.11 1.06 6.18
C SER A 115 -29.06 -0.03 6.19
#